data_AF-A0A7Y6PQS5-F1
#
_entry.id   AF-A0A7Y6PQS5-F1
#
_cell.length_a   1.000
_cell.length_b   1.000
_cell.length_c   1.000
_cell.angle_alpha   90.00
_cell.angle_beta   90.00
_cell.angle_gamma   90.00
#
_symmetry.space_group_name_H-M   'P 1'
#
loop_
_entity.id
_entity.type
_entity.pdbx_description
1 polymer ?
#
loop_
_entity_poly.entity_id
_entity_poly.type
_entity_poly.pdbx_seq_one_letter_code
_entity_poly.pdbx_strand_id
1 'polypeptide(L)'
;MLRRELAARGYLETGASRHGSIVLAYDELADLDLGEMLDLMVARRERIARSVEAVGKDVAMRNYEDAEAAIDAIKAVIKALSD
;
A
#
# COMPACT_ATOMS: atom_id res chain seq x y z
N MET A 1 8.67 2.09 11.99
CA MET A 1 7.91 0.83 12.12
C MET A 1 7.27 0.42 10.79
N LEU A 2 6.51 1.32 10.15
CA LEU A 2 5.87 1.06 8.84
C LEU A 2 6.85 0.65 7.72
N ARG A 3 8.00 1.33 7.58
CA ARG A 3 9.03 0.95 6.60
C ARG A 3 9.46 -0.52 6.69
N ARG A 4 9.55 -1.07 7.90
CA ARG A 4 9.92 -2.47 8.12
C ARG A 4 8.81 -3.42 7.66
N GLU A 5 7.56 -3.09 7.97
CA GLU A 5 6.40 -3.88 7.53
C GLU A 5 6.20 -3.84 6.02
N LEU A 6 6.46 -2.69 5.38
CA LEU A 6 6.44 -2.53 3.93
C LEU A 6 7.56 -3.35 3.27
N ALA A 7 8.79 -3.26 3.78
CA ALA A 7 9.91 -4.06 3.28
C ALA A 7 9.65 -5.57 3.41
N ALA A 8 9.06 -6.02 4.52
CA ALA A 8 8.66 -7.42 4.72
C ALA A 8 7.60 -7.91 3.70
N ARG A 9 6.86 -6.99 3.08
CA ARG A 9 5.86 -7.26 2.03
C ARG A 9 6.37 -6.93 0.62
N GLY A 10 7.68 -6.74 0.47
CA GLY A 10 8.32 -6.61 -0.84
C GLY A 10 8.39 -5.19 -1.40
N TYR A 11 8.18 -4.16 -0.58
CA TYR A 11 8.51 -2.80 -0.99
C TYR A 11 10.03 -2.60 -1.00
N LEU A 12 10.51 -1.90 -2.03
CA LEU A 12 11.91 -1.55 -2.21
C LEU A 12 12.35 -0.48 -1.20
N GLU A 13 13.66 -0.30 -1.07
CA GLU A 13 14.23 0.75 -0.22
C GLU A 13 13.85 2.17 -0.68
N THR A 14 13.51 2.33 -1.96
CA THR A 14 13.03 3.57 -2.56
C THR A 14 11.54 3.85 -2.28
N GLY A 15 10.83 2.94 -1.61
CA GLY A 15 9.40 3.07 -1.34
C GLY A 15 8.48 2.62 -2.47
N ALA A 16 9.04 2.11 -3.56
CA ALA A 16 8.26 1.47 -4.61
C ALA A 16 7.77 0.08 -4.17
N SER A 17 6.51 -0.23 -4.49
CA SER A 17 5.94 -1.55 -4.36
C SER A 17 6.57 -2.55 -5.34
N ARG A 18 6.30 -3.85 -5.15
CA ARG A 18 6.87 -4.93 -5.96
C ARG A 18 6.60 -4.75 -7.46
N HIS A 19 5.38 -4.36 -7.82
CA HIS A 19 5.03 -4.13 -9.24
C HIS A 19 5.19 -2.67 -9.66
N GLY A 20 5.69 -1.80 -8.79
CA GLY A 20 5.93 -0.38 -9.06
C GLY A 20 4.66 0.45 -9.23
N SER A 21 3.49 -0.07 -8.86
CA SER A 21 2.22 0.64 -9.03
C SER A 21 1.91 1.63 -7.90
N ILE A 22 2.64 1.53 -6.79
CA ILE A 22 2.59 2.43 -5.65
C ILE A 22 4.02 2.84 -5.32
N VAL A 23 4.21 4.14 -5.09
CA VAL A 23 5.46 4.70 -4.57
C VAL A 23 5.10 5.52 -3.35
N LEU A 24 5.67 5.14 -2.21
CA LEU A 24 5.51 5.83 -0.94
C LEU A 24 6.83 6.51 -0.61
N ALA A 25 6.86 7.84 -0.61
CA ALA A 25 8.03 8.60 -0.22
C ALA A 25 8.32 8.35 1.28
N TYR A 26 9.34 7.53 1.57
CA TYR A 26 9.63 7.07 2.94
C TYR A 26 10.03 8.18 3.90
N ASP A 27 10.61 9.24 3.37
CA ASP A 27 10.90 10.50 4.05
C ASP A 27 9.63 11.24 4.48
N GLU A 28 8.56 11.15 3.69
CA GLU A 28 7.25 11.76 4.00
C GLU A 28 6.34 10.86 4.85
N LEU A 29 6.64 9.55 4.95
CA LEU A 29 5.85 8.60 5.76
C LEU A 29 5.86 8.91 7.25
N ALA A 30 6.83 9.69 7.75
CA ALA A 30 6.91 10.05 9.17
C ALA A 30 5.81 11.05 9.60
N ASP A 31 5.31 11.84 8.64
CA ASP A 31 4.34 12.92 8.90
C ASP A 31 2.90 12.49 8.60
N LEU A 32 2.70 11.28 8.08
CA LEU A 32 1.40 10.77 7.65
C LEU A 32 0.61 10.13 8.81
N ASP A 33 -0.67 10.49 8.90
CA ASP A 33 -1.63 9.77 9.74
C ASP A 33 -1.88 8.38 9.15
N LEU A 34 -1.60 7.34 9.94
CA LEU A 34 -1.73 5.95 9.51
C LEU A 34 -3.18 5.55 9.24
N GLY A 35 -4.15 6.14 9.94
CA GLY A 35 -5.58 5.92 9.71
C GLY A 35 -6.02 6.50 8.36
N GLU A 36 -5.65 7.75 8.07
CA GLU A 36 -5.94 8.37 6.77
C GLU A 36 -5.27 7.60 5.62
N MET A 37 -4.03 7.16 5.83
CA MET A 37 -3.30 6.35 4.85
C MET A 37 -4.00 5.01 4.59
N LEU A 38 -4.51 4.35 5.64
CA LEU A 38 -5.25 3.11 5.52
C LEU A 38 -6.53 3.31 4.68
N ASP A 39 -7.32 4.33 5.00
CA ASP A 39 -8.57 4.64 4.30
C ASP A 39 -8.32 4.94 2.81
N LEU A 40 -7.28 5.73 2.51
CA LEU A 40 -6.89 6.05 1.14
C LEU A 40 -6.46 4.80 0.36
N MET A 41 -5.69 3.90 0.97
CA MET A 41 -5.28 2.65 0.32
C MET A 41 -6.47 1.70 0.08
N VAL A 42 -7.40 1.59 1.04
CA VAL A 42 -8.64 0.80 0.88
C VAL A 42 -9.49 1.36 -0.27
N ALA A 43 -9.69 2.67 -0.31
CA ALA A 43 -10.43 3.33 -1.40
C ALA A 43 -9.76 3.11 -2.76
N ARG A 44 -8.42 3.14 -2.82
CA ARG A 44 -7.65 2.82 -4.03
C ARG A 44 -7.90 1.38 -4.48
N ARG A 45 -7.82 0.41 -3.58
CA ARG A 45 -8.06 -1.02 -3.86
C ARG A 45 -9.45 -1.25 -4.47
N GLU A 46 -10.48 -0.64 -3.88
CA GLU A 46 -11.84 -0.72 -4.41
C GLU A 46 -11.98 -0.11 -5.80
N ARG A 47 -11.26 1.00 -6.07
CA ARG A 47 -11.25 1.62 -7.39
C ARG A 47 -10.59 0.71 -8.43
N ILE A 48 -9.48 0.06 -8.10
CA ILE A 48 -8.79 -0.88 -9.01
C ILE A 48 -9.74 -1.99 -9.47
N ALA A 49 -10.52 -2.56 -8.55
CA ALA A 49 -11.50 -3.60 -8.88
C ALA A 49 -12.54 -3.12 -9.91
N ARG A 50 -12.88 -1.83 -9.91
CA ARG A 50 -13.80 -1.21 -10.89
C ARG A 50 -13.12 -0.80 -12.20
N SER A 51 -11.80 -0.73 -12.25
CA SER A 51 -11.04 -0.22 -13.41
C SER A 51 -10.43 -1.31 -14.29
N VAL A 52 -10.78 -2.57 -14.08
CA VAL A 52 -10.27 -3.73 -14.83
C VAL A 52 -10.44 -3.57 -16.35
N GLU A 53 -11.57 -3.02 -16.79
CA GLU A 53 -11.86 -2.81 -18.22
C GLU A 53 -10.95 -1.76 -18.87
N ALA A 54 -10.49 -0.76 -18.11
CA ALA A 54 -9.71 0.36 -18.63
C ALA A 54 -8.22 0.04 -18.77
N VAL A 55 -7.65 -0.70 -17.81
CA VAL A 55 -6.20 -0.99 -17.77
C VAL A 55 -5.86 -2.44 -18.10
N GLY A 56 -6.88 -3.30 -18.24
CA GLY A 56 -6.73 -4.73 -18.42
C GLY A 56 -6.54 -5.48 -17.11
N LYS A 57 -6.93 -6.75 -17.11
CA LYS A 57 -6.94 -7.62 -15.91
C LYS A 57 -5.56 -7.76 -15.27
N ASP A 58 -4.51 -7.97 -16.04
CA ASP A 58 -3.18 -8.22 -15.49
C ASP A 58 -2.60 -6.99 -14.78
N VAL A 59 -2.79 -5.81 -15.36
CA VAL A 59 -2.37 -4.54 -14.74
C VAL A 59 -3.19 -4.26 -13.49
N ALA A 60 -4.51 -4.47 -13.55
CA ALA A 60 -5.39 -4.30 -12.39
C ALA A 60 -4.99 -5.24 -11.24
N MET A 61 -4.67 -6.50 -11.53
CA MET A 61 -4.22 -7.46 -10.52
C MET A 61 -2.90 -7.04 -9.86
N ARG A 62 -1.90 -6.59 -10.64
CA ARG A 62 -0.64 -6.07 -10.07
C ARG A 62 -0.86 -4.87 -9.15
N ASN A 63 -1.74 -3.95 -9.56
CA ASN A 63 -2.12 -2.80 -8.75
C ASN A 63 -2.83 -3.23 -7.45
N TYR A 64 -3.70 -4.23 -7.55
CA TYR A 64 -4.42 -4.77 -6.40
C TYR A 64 -3.46 -5.39 -5.38
N GLU A 65 -2.53 -6.23 -5.84
CA GLU A 65 -1.52 -6.88 -4.99
C GLU A 65 -0.64 -5.86 -4.24
N ASP A 66 -0.19 -4.81 -4.94
CA ASP A 66 0.60 -3.75 -4.32
C ASP A 66 -0.19 -2.95 -3.27
N ALA A 67 -1.48 -2.70 -3.53
CA ALA A 67 -2.37 -2.00 -2.60
C ALA A 67 -2.66 -2.84 -1.35
N GLU A 68 -2.95 -4.13 -1.50
CA GLU A 68 -3.14 -5.05 -0.37
C GLU A 68 -1.90 -5.12 0.52
N ALA A 69 -0.70 -5.22 -0.09
CA ALA A 69 0.55 -5.22 0.65
C ALA A 69 0.74 -3.96 1.50
N ALA A 70 0.36 -2.78 0.98
CA ALA A 70 0.38 -1.53 1.76
C ALA A 70 -0.63 -1.55 2.92
N ILE A 71 -1.89 -1.94 2.64
CA ILE A 71 -2.96 -2.03 3.64
C ILE A 71 -2.54 -2.93 4.80
N ASP A 72 -2.00 -4.11 4.50
CA ASP A 72 -1.58 -5.08 5.52
C ASP A 72 -0.40 -4.58 6.33
N ALA A 73 0.53 -3.84 5.72
CA ALA A 73 1.62 -3.20 6.45
C ALA A 73 1.09 -2.14 7.45
N ILE A 74 0.19 -1.27 7.00
CA ILE A 74 -0.39 -0.21 7.83
C ILE A 74 -1.18 -0.81 9.00
N LYS A 75 -2.04 -1.81 8.74
CA LYS A 75 -2.80 -2.51 9.78
C LYS A 75 -1.90 -3.15 10.83
N ALA A 76 -0.79 -3.77 10.41
CA ALA A 76 0.15 -4.38 11.33
C ALA A 76 0.78 -3.34 12.27
N VAL A 77 1.13 -2.16 11.75
CA VAL A 77 1.65 -1.06 12.56
C VAL A 77 0.60 -0.54 13.53
N ILE A 78 -0.63 -0.24 13.07
CA ILE A 78 -1.73 0.25 13.91
C ILE A 78 -2.02 -0.72 15.05
N LYS A 79 -2.08 -2.03 14.74
CA LYS A 79 -2.31 -3.07 15.74
C LYS A 79 -1.23 -3.03 16.82
N ALA A 80 0.03 -3.03 16.43
CA ALA A 80 1.15 -3.03 17.37
C ALA A 80 1.35 -1.69 18.13
N LEU A 81 0.65 -0.62 17.75
CA LEU A 81 0.54 0.61 18.54
C LEU A 81 -0.65 0.59 19.53
N SER A 82 -1.62 -0.27 19.28
CA SER A 82 -2.82 -0.43 20.11
C SER A 82 -2.68 -1.53 21.17
N ASP A 83 -1.72 -2.44 20.98
CA ASP A 83 -1.33 -3.52 21.92
C ASP A 83 -0.32 -3.00 22.96
#